data_AF-A0A0D6KXA4-F1
#
_entry.id   AF-A0A0D6KXA4-F1
#
_cell.length_a   1.000
_cell.length_b   1.000
_cell.length_c   1.000
_cell.angle_alpha   90.00
_cell.angle_beta   90.00
_cell.angle_gamma   90.00
#
_symmetry.space_group_name_H-M   'P 1'
#
loop_
_entity.id
_entity.type
_entity.pdbx_description
1 polymer ?
#
loop_
_entity_poly.entity_id
_entity_poly.type
_entity_poly.pdbx_seq_one_letter_code
_entity_poly.pdbx_strand_id
1 'polypeptide(L)'
;MMQLKTVWQLGSNNPENQHHLATIRQCWASLNSKKVTWQQRIITENTEVDQLDWEPKRFDEAFAIANPDIRGITLYWRKPDSSVERNTTPHQLILDSLNQYLYIFPKSQKELVIRVGFPSIVYETISLTNPQYLYNSSGENYILTLQDASQQLEVKVSMSPENLKQLLRQLTR
;
A
#
# COMPACT_ATOMS: atom_id res chain seq x y z
N MET A 1 13.58 -3.05 14.03
CA MET A 1 12.20 -3.59 13.95
C MET A 1 11.42 -2.68 13.01
N MET A 2 10.90 -3.19 11.89
CA MET A 2 10.10 -2.38 10.98
C MET A 2 8.75 -2.10 11.64
N GLN A 3 8.46 -0.83 11.90
CA GLN A 3 7.17 -0.40 12.43
C GLN A 3 6.14 -0.53 11.30
N LEU A 4 5.30 -1.56 11.37
CA LEU A 4 4.33 -1.91 10.33
C LEU A 4 3.27 -0.82 10.12
N LYS A 5 2.95 -0.07 11.19
CA LYS A 5 2.01 1.05 11.17
C LYS A 5 2.65 2.29 11.77
N THR A 6 2.61 3.40 11.03
CA THR A 6 3.03 4.72 11.49
C THR A 6 1.79 5.48 11.97
N VAL A 7 1.74 5.80 13.26
CA VAL A 7 0.57 6.42 13.90
C VAL A 7 0.87 7.85 14.29
N TRP A 8 0.16 8.80 13.70
CA TRP A 8 0.17 10.19 14.15
C TRP A 8 -1.13 10.53 14.89
N GLN A 9 -1.05 11.23 16.02
CA GLN A 9 -2.21 11.64 16.79
C GLN A 9 -2.05 13.07 17.31
N LEU A 10 -3.12 13.86 17.21
CA LEU A 10 -3.14 15.24 17.71
C LEU A 10 -3.04 15.24 19.24
N GLY A 11 -2.10 16.03 19.78
CA GLY A 11 -1.88 16.15 21.23
C GLY A 11 -1.18 14.95 21.88
N SER A 12 -0.60 14.04 21.09
CA SER A 12 0.21 12.93 21.61
C SER A 12 1.53 13.43 22.19
N ASN A 13 1.93 12.85 23.33
CA ASN A 13 3.24 13.06 23.96
C ASN A 13 4.35 12.15 23.37
N ASN A 14 4.04 11.37 22.33
CA ASN A 14 5.04 10.54 21.67
C ASN A 14 6.10 11.42 20.97
N PRO A 15 7.40 11.30 21.30
CA PRO A 15 8.45 12.09 20.67
C PRO A 15 8.53 11.87 19.15
N GLU A 16 8.17 10.69 18.66
CA GLU A 16 8.18 10.36 17.22
C GLU A 16 6.98 10.94 16.46
N ASN A 17 6.00 11.52 17.14
CA ASN A 17 4.76 11.99 16.52
C ASN A 17 5.03 13.02 15.41
N GLN A 18 6.00 13.92 15.61
CA GLN A 18 6.38 14.87 14.56
C GLN A 18 7.00 14.17 13.33
N HIS A 19 7.84 13.16 13.57
CA HIS A 19 8.43 12.35 12.50
C HIS A 19 7.35 11.57 11.73
N HIS A 20 6.42 10.95 12.45
CA HIS A 20 5.28 10.23 11.85
C HIS A 20 4.46 11.13 10.92
N LEU A 21 4.16 12.37 11.34
CA LEU A 21 3.44 13.31 10.47
C LEU A 21 4.24 13.64 9.20
N ALA A 22 5.56 13.79 9.32
CA ALA A 22 6.43 14.05 8.17
C ALA A 22 6.43 12.88 7.18
N THR A 23 6.51 11.64 7.68
CA THR A 23 6.40 10.41 6.87
C THR A 23 5.05 10.34 6.14
N ILE A 24 3.95 10.60 6.86
CA ILE A 24 2.60 10.59 6.29
C ILE A 24 2.44 11.71 5.25
N ARG A 25 3.00 12.91 5.51
CA ARG A 25 3.01 14.03 4.56
C ARG A 25 3.71 13.66 3.26
N GLN A 26 4.89 13.04 3.34
CA GLN A 26 5.62 12.57 2.15
C GLN A 26 4.83 11.51 1.38
N CYS A 27 4.23 10.55 2.10
CA CYS A 27 3.38 9.52 1.51
C CYS A 27 2.19 10.13 0.78
N TRP A 28 1.45 11.04 1.44
CA TRP A 28 0.29 11.73 0.87
C TRP A 28 0.64 12.52 -0.39
N ALA A 29 1.71 13.31 -0.36
CA ALA A 29 2.18 14.07 -1.52
C ALA A 29 2.55 13.16 -2.71
N SER A 30 3.09 11.97 -2.43
CA SER A 30 3.46 10.98 -3.46
C SER A 30 2.27 10.38 -4.19
N LEU A 31 1.04 10.59 -3.71
CA LEU A 31 -0.18 10.11 -4.37
C LEU A 31 -0.58 10.98 -5.56
N ASN A 32 0.08 12.11 -5.81
CA ASN A 32 -0.31 13.00 -6.90
C ASN A 32 -0.42 12.26 -8.24
N SER A 33 -1.56 12.41 -8.91
CA SER A 33 -1.93 11.74 -10.16
C SER A 33 -2.06 10.20 -10.09
N LYS A 34 -2.01 9.61 -8.89
CA LYS A 34 -2.22 8.17 -8.69
C LYS A 34 -3.68 7.85 -8.43
N LYS A 35 -4.16 6.72 -8.97
CA LYS A 35 -5.49 6.20 -8.66
C LYS A 35 -5.49 5.66 -7.23
N VAL A 36 -6.40 6.19 -6.40
CA VAL A 36 -6.59 5.74 -5.02
C VAL A 36 -7.99 5.16 -4.86
N THR A 37 -8.16 4.23 -3.93
CA THR A 37 -9.47 3.87 -3.41
C THR A 37 -9.79 4.75 -2.21
N TRP A 38 -11.04 5.17 -2.10
CA TRP A 38 -11.53 6.04 -1.04
C TRP A 38 -12.76 5.41 -0.42
N GLN A 39 -12.65 4.97 0.83
CA GLN A 39 -13.70 4.23 1.52
C GLN A 39 -14.02 4.90 2.85
N GLN A 40 -15.28 4.84 3.27
CA GLN A 40 -15.76 5.50 4.49
C GLN A 40 -16.56 4.53 5.35
N ARG A 41 -16.24 4.44 6.64
CA ARG A 41 -16.96 3.58 7.58
C ARG A 41 -17.27 4.33 8.86
N ILE A 42 -18.38 3.95 9.49
CA ILE A 42 -18.73 4.41 10.83
C ILE A 42 -18.06 3.49 11.84
N ILE A 43 -17.37 4.08 12.82
CA ILE A 43 -16.68 3.40 13.91
C ILE A 43 -17.38 3.74 15.22
N THR A 44 -17.63 2.73 16.05
CA THR A 44 -18.11 2.93 17.42
C THR A 44 -16.93 2.94 18.38
N GLU A 45 -17.08 3.49 19.58
CA GLU A 45 -15.97 3.75 20.52
C GLU A 45 -15.08 2.54 20.84
N ASN A 46 -15.58 1.31 20.65
CA ASN A 46 -14.87 0.05 20.94
C ASN A 46 -14.43 -0.73 19.69
N THR A 47 -14.68 -0.23 18.48
CA THR A 47 -14.32 -0.96 17.26
C THR A 47 -12.91 -0.56 16.84
N GLU A 48 -11.99 -1.52 16.74
CA GLU A 48 -10.69 -1.26 16.12
C GLU A 48 -10.85 -1.11 14.60
N VAL A 49 -10.04 -0.24 13.99
CA VAL A 49 -10.10 0.00 12.54
C VAL A 49 -9.88 -1.25 11.69
N ASP A 50 -9.12 -2.21 12.23
CA ASP A 50 -8.82 -3.50 11.61
C ASP A 50 -10.00 -4.48 11.63
N GLN A 51 -11.02 -4.22 12.46
CA GLN A 51 -12.23 -5.03 12.59
C GLN A 51 -13.38 -4.53 11.70
N LEU A 52 -13.20 -3.38 11.04
CA LEU A 52 -14.23 -2.82 10.17
C LEU A 52 -14.34 -3.63 8.87
N ASP A 53 -15.57 -3.87 8.45
CA ASP A 53 -15.86 -4.45 7.15
C ASP A 53 -15.59 -3.43 6.03
N TRP A 54 -14.54 -3.70 5.26
CA TRP A 54 -14.09 -2.87 4.15
C TRP A 54 -14.50 -3.42 2.77
N GLU A 55 -15.43 -4.37 2.71
CA GLU A 55 -16.05 -4.79 1.44
C GLU A 55 -16.64 -3.57 0.72
N PRO A 56 -16.59 -3.51 -0.64
CA PRO A 56 -17.05 -2.35 -1.39
C PRO A 56 -18.48 -1.93 -1.04
N LYS A 57 -18.68 -0.65 -0.70
CA LYS A 57 -20.00 -0.06 -0.41
C LYS A 57 -20.35 1.04 -1.40
N ARG A 58 -21.64 1.41 -1.48
CA ARG A 58 -22.19 2.37 -2.45
C ARG A 58 -21.45 3.72 -2.52
N PHE A 59 -20.87 4.16 -1.41
CA PHE A 59 -20.16 5.46 -1.31
C PHE A 59 -18.65 5.33 -1.39
N ASP A 60 -18.14 4.13 -1.63
CA ASP A 60 -16.72 3.93 -1.91
C ASP A 60 -16.43 4.39 -3.33
N GLU A 61 -15.30 5.05 -3.51
CA GLU A 61 -14.92 5.65 -4.79
C GLU A 61 -13.50 5.26 -5.18
N ALA A 62 -13.21 5.30 -6.47
CA ALA A 62 -11.84 5.22 -6.97
C ALA A 62 -11.59 6.37 -7.94
N PHE A 63 -10.58 7.18 -7.69
CA PHE A 63 -10.25 8.34 -8.52
C PHE A 63 -8.76 8.67 -8.48
N ALA A 64 -8.28 9.39 -9.48
CA ALA A 64 -6.92 9.93 -9.48
C ALA A 64 -6.87 11.16 -8.55
N ILE A 65 -6.10 11.09 -7.48
CA ILE A 65 -5.98 12.21 -6.55
C ILE A 65 -5.06 13.29 -7.13
N ALA A 66 -5.49 14.54 -7.11
CA ALA A 66 -4.74 15.67 -7.66
C ALA A 66 -4.33 16.66 -6.57
N ASN A 67 -3.10 17.16 -6.67
CA ASN A 67 -2.48 18.13 -5.76
C ASN A 67 -2.65 17.79 -4.26
N PRO A 68 -2.34 16.54 -3.82
CA PRO A 68 -2.39 16.20 -2.40
C PRO A 68 -1.32 16.95 -1.62
N ASP A 69 -1.72 17.59 -0.52
CA ASP A 69 -0.81 18.34 0.37
C ASP A 69 -1.29 18.25 1.83
N ILE A 70 -0.38 18.42 2.79
CA ILE A 70 -0.71 18.54 4.21
C ILE A 70 -0.19 19.88 4.74
N ARG A 71 -1.11 20.84 4.94
CA ARG A 71 -0.79 22.18 5.48
C ARG A 71 -1.09 22.20 6.97
N GLY A 72 -0.04 22.29 7.79
CA GLY A 72 -0.12 22.02 9.22
C GLY A 72 -0.42 20.54 9.45
N ILE A 73 -1.66 20.24 9.86
CA ILE A 73 -2.19 18.88 10.06
C ILE A 73 -3.34 18.55 9.10
N THR A 74 -3.85 19.53 8.36
CA THR A 74 -5.01 19.35 7.49
C THR A 74 -4.58 18.77 6.15
N LEU A 75 -5.22 17.69 5.73
CA LEU A 75 -5.01 17.07 4.42
C LEU A 75 -5.86 17.82 3.39
N TYR A 76 -5.26 18.13 2.24
CA TYR A 76 -5.88 18.75 1.08
C TYR A 76 -5.73 17.87 -0.14
N TRP A 77 -6.72 17.87 -1.03
CA TRP A 77 -6.68 17.18 -2.32
C TRP A 77 -7.76 17.69 -3.28
N ARG A 78 -7.68 17.30 -4.55
CA ARG A 78 -8.73 17.49 -5.55
C ARG A 78 -9.13 16.17 -6.19
N LYS A 79 -10.38 16.10 -6.62
CA LYS A 79 -10.86 15.07 -7.56
C LYS A 79 -10.58 15.54 -8.99
N PRO A 80 -10.36 14.62 -9.95
CA PRO A 80 -9.96 15.00 -11.30
C PRO A 80 -11.04 15.84 -12.01
N ASP A 81 -12.31 15.56 -11.75
CA ASP A 81 -13.45 16.24 -12.37
C ASP A 81 -13.92 17.50 -11.60
N SER A 82 -13.12 17.98 -10.65
CA SER A 82 -13.49 19.09 -9.76
C SER A 82 -12.34 20.06 -9.54
N SER A 83 -12.57 21.33 -9.86
CA SER A 83 -11.65 22.42 -9.53
C SER A 83 -11.62 22.75 -8.03
N VAL A 84 -12.62 22.28 -7.26
CA VAL A 84 -12.75 22.53 -5.82
C VAL A 84 -11.76 21.68 -5.02
N GLU A 85 -10.94 22.34 -4.21
CA GLU A 85 -10.06 21.72 -3.22
C GLU A 85 -10.87 21.19 -2.04
N ARG A 86 -10.72 19.89 -1.76
CA ARG A 86 -11.28 19.21 -0.60
C ARG A 86 -10.24 19.16 0.50
N ASN A 87 -10.71 19.13 1.75
CA ASN A 87 -9.83 18.99 2.89
C ASN A 87 -10.48 18.26 4.06
N THR A 88 -9.65 17.75 4.97
CA THR A 88 -10.07 17.23 6.27
C THR A 88 -8.96 17.43 7.29
N THR A 89 -9.32 17.91 8.48
CA THR A 89 -8.42 18.01 9.62
C THR A 89 -8.59 16.77 10.49
N PRO A 90 -7.59 15.87 10.57
CA PRO A 90 -7.64 14.68 11.39
C PRO A 90 -7.32 14.96 12.86
N HIS A 91 -7.87 14.13 13.75
CA HIS A 91 -7.34 13.98 15.11
C HIS A 91 -6.37 12.79 15.21
N GLN A 92 -6.41 11.86 14.25
CA GLN A 92 -5.48 10.74 14.12
C GLN A 92 -5.29 10.34 12.65
N LEU A 93 -4.09 9.86 12.33
CA LEU A 93 -3.73 9.25 11.06
C LEU A 93 -3.00 7.93 11.34
N ILE A 94 -3.32 6.88 10.59
CA ILE A 94 -2.59 5.61 10.65
C ILE A 94 -2.18 5.24 9.24
N LEU A 95 -0.87 5.24 8.98
CA LEU A 95 -0.29 4.75 7.74
C LEU A 95 0.12 3.30 7.92
N ASP A 96 -0.54 2.40 7.21
CA ASP A 96 -0.19 0.99 7.09
C ASP A 96 0.64 0.81 5.83
N SER A 97 1.96 0.76 6.00
CA SER A 97 2.91 0.65 4.89
C SER A 97 2.92 -0.75 4.27
N LEU A 98 2.46 -1.78 4.99
CA LEU A 98 2.41 -3.14 4.44
C LEU A 98 1.22 -3.26 3.47
N ASN A 99 0.06 -2.85 3.94
CA ASN A 99 -1.19 -2.97 3.18
C ASN A 99 -1.45 -1.77 2.26
N GLN A 100 -0.57 -0.75 2.32
CA GLN A 100 -0.64 0.46 1.50
C GLN A 100 -1.96 1.23 1.72
N TYR A 101 -2.32 1.42 2.99
CA TYR A 101 -3.50 2.17 3.41
C TYR A 101 -3.11 3.38 4.27
N LEU A 102 -3.82 4.49 4.08
CA LEU A 102 -3.89 5.58 5.04
C LEU A 102 -5.29 5.65 5.63
N TYR A 103 -5.38 5.44 6.94
CA TYR A 103 -6.60 5.69 7.70
C TYR A 103 -6.58 7.12 8.24
N ILE A 104 -7.68 7.83 8.03
CA ILE A 104 -7.87 9.22 8.43
C ILE A 104 -9.08 9.27 9.36
N PHE A 105 -8.86 9.77 10.57
CA PHE A 105 -9.91 9.96 11.58
C PHE A 105 -10.19 11.46 11.71
N PRO A 106 -11.25 11.98 11.07
CA PRO A 106 -11.54 13.41 11.06
C PRO A 106 -11.83 13.96 12.45
N LYS A 107 -11.43 15.20 12.72
CA LYS A 107 -11.76 15.89 13.97
C LYS A 107 -13.24 16.32 14.03
N SER A 108 -13.83 16.63 12.87
CA SER A 108 -15.22 17.10 12.76
C SER A 108 -16.26 15.98 12.87
N GLN A 109 -15.87 14.72 12.63
CA GLN A 109 -16.75 13.56 12.65
C GLN A 109 -16.05 12.41 13.39
N LYS A 110 -16.29 12.30 14.70
CA LYS A 110 -15.57 11.35 15.56
C LYS A 110 -15.86 9.89 15.24
N GLU A 111 -17.05 9.61 14.73
CA GLU A 111 -17.49 8.25 14.37
C GLU A 111 -17.11 7.89 12.93
N LEU A 112 -16.44 8.77 12.17
CA LEU A 112 -16.06 8.49 10.79
C LEU A 112 -14.60 8.05 10.73
N VAL A 113 -14.33 6.99 10.00
CA VAL A 113 -12.99 6.68 9.50
C VAL A 113 -13.00 6.62 7.98
N ILE A 114 -12.00 7.26 7.38
CA ILE A 114 -11.76 7.23 5.95
C ILE A 114 -10.52 6.35 5.72
N ARG A 115 -10.62 5.38 4.81
CA ARG A 115 -9.46 4.60 4.34
C ARG A 115 -9.14 4.99 2.92
N VAL A 116 -7.92 5.46 2.71
CA VAL A 116 -7.36 5.75 1.39
C VAL A 116 -6.40 4.62 1.03
N GLY A 117 -6.76 3.81 0.04
CA GLY A 117 -5.87 2.78 -0.50
C GLY A 117 -5.01 3.32 -1.62
N PHE A 118 -3.72 3.02 -1.55
CA PHE A 118 -2.77 3.39 -2.58
C PHE A 118 -2.78 2.34 -3.69
N PRO A 119 -2.31 2.67 -4.90
CA PRO A 119 -2.07 1.65 -5.92
C PRO A 119 -0.97 0.72 -5.44
N SER A 120 -1.36 -0.47 -4.98
CA SER A 120 -0.46 -1.56 -4.64
C SER A 120 0.16 -2.10 -5.92
N ILE A 121 1.47 -2.41 -5.89
CA ILE A 121 2.05 -3.38 -6.82
C ILE A 121 1.37 -4.71 -6.48
N VAL A 122 0.38 -5.11 -7.28
CA VAL A 122 -0.27 -6.41 -7.13
C VAL A 122 0.72 -7.45 -7.64
N TYR A 123 1.38 -8.15 -6.73
CA TYR A 123 2.15 -9.34 -7.09
C TYR A 123 1.17 -10.49 -7.33
N GLU A 124 0.96 -10.84 -8.60
CA GLU A 124 0.23 -12.06 -8.93
C GLU A 124 1.09 -13.27 -8.57
N THR A 125 0.55 -14.15 -7.71
CA THR A 125 1.23 -15.40 -7.35
C THR A 125 0.77 -16.50 -8.29
N ILE A 126 1.71 -17.05 -9.04
CA ILE A 126 1.51 -18.25 -9.86
C ILE A 126 2.10 -19.43 -9.09
N SER A 127 1.27 -20.41 -8.72
CA SER A 127 1.72 -21.62 -8.05
C SER A 127 1.90 -22.77 -9.05
N LEU A 128 3.14 -23.25 -9.15
CA LEU A 128 3.48 -24.44 -9.93
C LEU A 128 3.73 -25.61 -8.98
N THR A 129 3.11 -26.76 -9.24
CA THR A 129 3.30 -27.96 -8.40
C THR A 129 4.25 -28.92 -9.10
N ASN A 130 5.46 -29.08 -8.56
CA ASN A 130 6.52 -29.94 -9.13
C ASN A 130 6.73 -29.74 -10.65
N PRO A 131 7.00 -28.50 -11.11
CA PRO A 131 7.17 -28.23 -12.53
C PRO A 131 8.40 -28.95 -13.09
N GLN A 132 8.34 -29.30 -14.37
CA GLN A 132 9.56 -29.61 -15.12
C GLN A 132 10.41 -28.35 -15.21
N TYR A 133 11.73 -28.48 -15.08
CA TYR A 133 12.61 -27.32 -15.15
C TYR A 133 13.75 -27.54 -16.16
N LEU A 134 14.11 -26.45 -16.82
CA LEU A 134 15.25 -26.37 -17.74
C LEU A 134 16.07 -25.13 -17.38
N TYR A 135 17.39 -25.27 -17.43
CA TYR A 135 18.30 -24.18 -17.11
C TYR A 135 19.29 -23.99 -18.25
N ASN A 136 19.40 -22.75 -18.73
CA ASN A 136 20.31 -22.37 -19.82
C ASN A 136 21.02 -21.05 -19.49
N SER A 137 22.25 -20.87 -19.98
CA SER A 137 22.89 -19.56 -20.03
C SER A 137 22.44 -18.80 -21.27
N SER A 138 22.25 -17.49 -21.13
CA SER A 138 21.91 -16.57 -22.22
C SER A 138 22.71 -15.28 -22.06
N GLY A 139 23.87 -15.23 -22.72
CA GLY A 139 24.84 -14.16 -22.51
C GLY A 139 25.44 -14.23 -21.10
N GLU A 140 25.42 -13.10 -20.38
CA GLU A 140 25.89 -13.01 -18.99
C GLU A 140 24.83 -13.44 -17.96
N ASN A 141 23.58 -13.67 -18.40
CA ASN A 141 22.47 -14.04 -17.54
C ASN A 141 22.13 -15.53 -17.64
N TYR A 142 21.32 -15.99 -16.69
CA TYR A 142 20.85 -17.36 -16.59
C TYR A 142 19.33 -17.41 -16.69
N ILE A 143 18.80 -18.33 -17.48
CA ILE A 143 17.37 -18.51 -17.66
C ILE A 143 16.97 -19.86 -17.08
N LEU A 144 16.14 -19.82 -16.03
CA LEU A 144 15.41 -20.97 -15.50
C LEU A 144 14.01 -20.97 -16.10
N THR A 145 13.68 -22.01 -16.84
CA THR A 145 12.33 -22.24 -17.37
C THR A 145 11.65 -23.27 -16.49
N LEU A 146 10.45 -22.95 -16.00
CA LEU A 146 9.57 -23.84 -15.25
C LEU A 146 8.34 -24.14 -16.10
N GLN A 147 8.06 -25.40 -16.36
CA GLN A 147 6.92 -25.85 -17.16
C GLN A 147 5.98 -26.70 -16.30
N ASP A 148 4.70 -26.35 -16.30
CA ASP A 148 3.62 -27.15 -15.73
C ASP A 148 2.68 -27.58 -16.86
N ALA A 149 2.80 -28.85 -17.26
CA ALA A 149 1.99 -29.41 -18.34
C ALA A 149 0.51 -29.53 -17.97
N SER A 150 0.18 -29.64 -16.67
CA SER A 150 -1.21 -29.74 -16.22
C SER A 150 -1.95 -28.40 -16.33
N GLN A 151 -1.23 -27.31 -16.11
CA GLN A 151 -1.72 -25.94 -16.25
C GLN A 151 -1.44 -25.34 -17.64
N GLN A 152 -0.74 -26.06 -18.52
CA GLN A 152 -0.24 -25.56 -19.82
C GLN A 152 0.53 -24.24 -19.69
N LEU A 153 1.35 -24.13 -18.64
CA LEU A 153 2.03 -22.89 -18.27
C LEU A 153 3.55 -23.03 -18.36
N GLU A 154 4.20 -22.04 -18.97
CA GLU A 154 5.65 -21.90 -18.99
C GLU A 154 6.05 -20.56 -18.36
N VAL A 155 6.89 -20.62 -17.31
CA VAL A 155 7.43 -19.44 -16.62
C VAL A 155 8.93 -19.37 -16.86
N LYS A 156 9.41 -18.25 -17.40
CA LYS A 156 10.84 -17.99 -17.62
C LYS A 156 11.37 -16.98 -16.62
N VAL A 157 12.35 -17.40 -15.83
CA VAL A 157 13.01 -16.60 -14.82
C VAL A 157 14.42 -16.28 -15.31
N SER A 158 14.66 -15.03 -15.70
CA SER A 158 15.99 -14.53 -16.03
C SER A 158 16.67 -14.00 -14.77
N MET A 159 17.86 -14.49 -14.47
CA MET A 159 18.64 -14.17 -13.28
C MET A 159 20.02 -13.64 -13.67
N SER A 160 20.48 -12.61 -12.96
CA SER A 160 21.88 -12.21 -13.03
C SER A 160 22.76 -13.22 -12.29
N PRO A 161 24.09 -13.21 -12.52
CA PRO A 161 25.03 -14.05 -11.79
C PRO A 161 24.96 -13.87 -10.26
N GLU A 162 24.71 -12.65 -9.79
CA GLU A 162 24.58 -12.33 -8.36
C GLU A 162 23.34 -12.98 -7.76
N ASN A 163 22.19 -12.86 -8.44
CA ASN A 163 20.94 -13.45 -7.97
C ASN A 163 20.98 -14.97 -7.99
N LEU A 164 21.62 -15.58 -9.00
CA LEU A 164 21.81 -17.03 -9.04
C LEU A 164 22.70 -17.51 -7.88
N LYS A 165 23.81 -16.81 -7.60
CA LYS A 165 24.68 -17.14 -6.45
C LYS A 165 23.90 -17.07 -5.13
N GLN A 166 23.03 -16.08 -4.98
CA GLN A 166 22.19 -15.94 -3.81
C GLN A 166 21.19 -17.10 -3.67
N LEU A 167 20.53 -17.49 -4.76
CA LEU A 167 19.60 -18.63 -4.79
C LEU A 167 20.33 -19.93 -4.39
N LEU A 168 21.48 -20.21 -5.00
CA LEU A 168 22.25 -21.43 -4.72
C LEU A 168 22.66 -21.50 -3.26
N ARG A 169 23.09 -20.39 -2.65
CA ARG A 169 23.43 -20.32 -1.21
C ARG A 169 22.25 -20.65 -0.30
N GLN A 170 21.02 -20.35 -0.71
CA GLN A 170 19.83 -20.65 0.07
C GLN A 170 19.43 -22.14 -0.04
N LEU A 171 19.68 -22.77 -1.18
CA LEU A 171 19.36 -24.17 -1.45
C LEU A 171 20.41 -25.16 -0.93
N THR A 172 21.64 -24.72 -0.68
CA THR A 172 22.74 -25.54 -0.14
C THR A 172 22.95 -25.40 1.38
N ARG A 173 21.99 -24.78 2.08
CA ARG A 173 21.90 -24.83 3.54
C ARG A 173 21.27 -26.13 4.01
#